data_AF-A0AA40BVH1-F1
#
_entry.id   AF-A0AA40BVH1-F1
#
_cell.length_a   1.000
_cell.length_b   1.000
_cell.length_c   1.000
_cell.angle_alpha   90.00
_cell.angle_beta   90.00
_cell.angle_gamma   90.00
#
_symmetry.space_group_name_H-M   'P 1'
#
loop_
_entity.id
_entity.type
_entity.pdbx_description
1 polymer ?
#
loop_
_entity_poly.entity_id
_entity_poly.type
_entity_poly.pdbx_seq_one_letter_code
_entity_poly.pdbx_strand_id
1 'polypeptide(L)' 'MLQLIQHPKIVTVHEIYGDKANHHIVYEHMPRSLQEAIGNPYLSRQRLAAIVGQVGLVPTLLMNFVLMGW' A
#
# COMPACT_ATOMS: atom_id res chain seq x y z
N MET A 1 7.45 -12.99 2.68
CA MET A 1 5.99 -12.91 2.43
C MET A 1 5.59 -11.61 1.73
N LEU A 2 6.09 -10.43 2.15
CA LEU A 2 5.76 -9.14 1.52
C LEU A 2 6.11 -9.03 0.02
N GLN A 3 7.20 -9.65 -0.44
CA GLN A 3 7.61 -9.66 -1.86
C GLN A 3 6.64 -10.40 -2.79
N LEU A 4 5.75 -11.25 -2.25
CA LEU A 4 4.79 -12.03 -3.04
C LEU A 4 3.55 -11.22 -3.42
N ILE A 5 3.32 -10.07 -2.76
CA ILE A 5 2.16 -9.24 -3.01
C ILE A 5 2.50 -8.29 -4.17
N GLN A 6 2.14 -8.71 -5.38
CA GLN A 6 2.24 -7.88 -6.58
C GLN A 6 0.84 -7.46 -7.02
N HIS A 7 0.47 -6.22 -6.72
CA HIS A 7 -0.85 -5.69 -7.09
C HIS A 7 -0.75 -4.19 -7.39
N PRO A 8 -1.39 -3.66 -8.45
CA PRO A 8 -1.28 -2.25 -8.86
C PRO A 8 -1.79 -1.22 -7.84
N LYS A 9 -2.39 -1.66 -6.73
CA LYS A 9 -2.89 -0.83 -5.62
C LYS A 9 -2.14 -1.05 -4.31
N ILE A 10 -1.13 -1.91 -4.31
CA ILE A 10 -0.30 -2.22 -3.16
C ILE A 10 1.14 -1.90 -3.56
N VAL A 11 1.88 -1.25 -2.66
CA VAL A 11 3.28 -0.92 -2.89
C VAL A 11 4.08 -2.21 -3.08
N THR A 12 4.83 -2.29 -4.17
CA THR A 12 5.68 -3.45 -4.43
C THR A 12 6.93 -3.39 -3.57
N VAL A 13 7.24 -4.48 -2.87
CA VAL A 13 8.50 -4.66 -2.15
C VAL A 13 9.50 -5.33 -3.08
N HIS A 14 10.62 -4.66 -3.36
CA HIS A 14 11.67 -5.20 -4.22
C HIS A 14 12.61 -6.11 -3.44
N GLU A 15 13.14 -5.61 -2.32
CA GLU A 15 14.15 -6.33 -1.56
C GLU A 15 13.93 -6.20 -0.05
N ILE A 16 14.24 -7.26 0.67
CA ILE A 16 14.28 -7.26 2.13
C ILE A 16 15.67 -7.76 2.49
N TYR A 17 16.49 -6.89 3.07
CA TYR A 17 17.82 -7.26 3.56
C TYR A 17 17.90 -7.01 5.06
N GLY A 18 18.58 -7.87 5.78
CA GLY A 18 18.69 -7.77 7.23
C GLY A 18 20.09 -8.10 7.71
N ASP A 19 20.50 -7.40 8.77
CA ASP A 19 21.60 -7.78 9.65
C ASP A 19 21.00 -8.23 11.00
N LYS A 20 21.79 -8.90 11.85
CA LYS A 20 21.40 -9.48 13.15
C LYS A 20 20.61 -8.52 14.06
N ALA A 21 20.73 -7.21 13.86
CA ALA A 21 20.03 -6.18 14.62
C ALA A 21 18.95 -5.41 13.83
N ASN A 22 18.97 -5.39 12.50
CA ASN A 22 18.13 -4.49 11.69
C ASN A 22 17.60 -5.17 10.44
N HIS A 23 16.33 -4.90 10.11
CA HIS A 23 15.72 -5.29 8.85
C HIS A 23 15.43 -4.03 8.03
N HIS A 24 15.83 -4.05 6.78
CA HIS A 24 15.60 -2.99 5.81
C HIS A 24 14.73 -3.53 4.69
N ILE A 25 13.76 -2.71 4.28
CA ILE A 25 12.78 -3.07 3.25
C ILE A 25 12.88 -2.01 2.17
N VAL A 26 13.23 -2.42 0.95
CA VAL A 26 13.24 -1.60 -0.25
C VAL A 26 11.91 -1.79 -0.96
N TYR A 27 11.18 -0.70 -1.16
CA TYR A 27 9.87 -0.71 -1.77
C TYR A 27 9.70 0.49 -2.71
N GLU A 28 8.72 0.42 -3.62
CA GLU A 28 8.43 1.51 -4.56
C GLU A 28 8.18 2.82 -3.83
N HIS A 29 8.85 3.89 -4.27
CA HIS A 29 8.72 5.19 -3.62
C HIS A 29 7.33 5.80 -3.87
N MET A 30 6.57 5.95 -2.79
CA MET A 30 5.31 6.71 -2.78
C MET A 30 5.58 8.12 -2.25
N PRO A 31 5.44 9.17 -3.07
CA PRO A 31 5.89 10.53 -2.71
C PRO A 31 4.98 11.25 -1.71
N ARG A 32 3.76 10.76 -1.46
CA ARG A 32 2.82 11.37 -0.52
C ARG A 32 2.04 10.33 0.26
N SER A 33 1.82 10.62 1.53
CA SER A 33 0.93 9.81 2.37
C SER A 33 -0.51 10.30 2.28
N LEU A 34 -1.45 9.42 2.62
CA LEU A 34 -2.86 9.81 2.77
C LEU A 34 -3.03 10.88 3.86
N GLN A 35 -2.23 10.81 4.92
CA GLN A 35 -2.25 11.78 6.02
C GLN A 35 -1.91 13.20 5.52
N GLU A 36 -0.92 13.33 4.65
CA GLU A 36 -0.59 14.60 3.98
C GLU A 36 -1.69 15.07 3.03
N ALA A 37 -2.40 14.14 2.38
CA ALA A 37 -3.48 14.48 1.46
C ALA A 37 -4.73 15.01 2.18
N ILE A 38 -5.04 14.52 3.39
CA ILE A 38 -6.19 14.96 4.19
C ILE A 38 -5.98 16.41 4.71
N GLY A 39 -4.74 16.79 5.01
CA GLY A 39 -4.40 18.17 5.39
C GLY A 39 -4.45 19.18 4.25
N ASN A 40 -4.72 18.75 3.01
CA ASN A 40 -4.72 19.62 1.85
C ASN A 40 -6.12 20.27 1.63
N PRO A 41 -6.25 21.61 1.77
CA PRO A 41 -7.53 22.30 1.58
C PRO A 41 -8.05 22.24 0.13
N TYR A 42 -7.21 21.86 -0.84
CA TYR A 42 -7.58 21.68 -2.24
C TYR A 42 -8.04 20.25 -2.57
N LEU A 43 -8.23 19.38 -1.57
CA LEU A 43 -8.75 18.03 -1.78
C LEU A 43 -10.26 18.09 -2.11
N SER A 44 -10.60 17.88 -3.38
CA SER A 44 -12.00 17.85 -3.82
C SER A 44 -12.73 16.59 -3.34
N ARG A 45 -14.05 16.69 -3.13
CA ARG A 45 -14.91 15.53 -2.78
C ARG A 45 -14.76 14.35 -3.74
N GLN A 46 -14.55 14.62 -5.03
CA GLN A 46 -14.31 13.58 -6.03
C GLN A 46 -13.00 12.83 -5.81
N ARG A 47 -11.91 13.54 -5.46
CA ARG A 47 -10.63 12.91 -5.12
C ARG A 47 -10.71 12.10 -3.83
N LEU A 48 -11.42 12.64 -2.83
CA LEU A 48 -11.66 11.90 -1.58
C LEU A 48 -12.47 10.62 -1.84
N ALA A 49 -13.52 10.68 -2.65
CA ALA A 49 -14.29 9.50 -3.05
C ALA A 49 -13.44 8.47 -3.81
N ALA A 50 -12.56 8.92 -4.71
CA ALA A 50 -11.64 8.04 -5.42
C ALA A 50 -10.65 7.35 -4.47
N ILE A 51 -10.09 8.07 -3.50
CA ILE A 51 -9.21 7.53 -2.47
C ILE A 51 -9.95 6.49 -1.62
N VAL A 52 -11.15 6.81 -1.12
CA VAL A 52 -11.96 5.91 -0.30
C VAL A 52 -12.30 4.63 -1.08
N GLY A 53 -12.68 4.77 -2.35
CA GLY A 53 -12.95 3.62 -3.23
C GLY A 53 -11.72 2.74 -3.48
N GLN A 54 -10.53 3.33 -3.55
CA GLN A 54 -9.29 2.55 -3.66
C GLN A 54 -8.94 1.84 -2.35
N VAL A 55 -9.05 2.51 -1.19
CA VAL A 55 -8.75 1.92 0.12
C VAL A 55 -9.72 0.79 0.47
N GLY A 56 -11.01 0.93 0.16
CA GLY A 56 -12.00 -0.12 0.44
C GLY A 56 -11.76 -1.43 -0.34
N LEU A 57 -11.05 -1.37 -1.47
CA LEU A 57 -10.74 -2.55 -2.29
C LEU A 57 -9.49 -3.31 -1.82
N VAL A 58 -8.58 -2.66 -1.10
CA VAL A 58 -7.31 -3.27 -0.64
C VAL A 58 -7.54 -4.41 0.37
N PRO A 59 -8.41 -4.29 1.39
CA PRO A 59 -8.71 -5.38 2.33
C PRO A 59 -9.33 -6.59 1.64
N THR A 60 -10.22 -6.38 0.67
CA THR A 60 -10.87 -7.47 -0.09
C THR A 60 -9.86 -8.23 -0.94
N LEU A 61 -8.90 -7.52 -1.55
CA LEU A 61 -7.82 -8.12 -2.31
C LEU A 61 -6.87 -8.91 -1.39
N LEU A 62 -6.49 -8.35 -0.25
CA LEU A 62 -5.67 -9.05 0.75
C LEU A 62 -6.37 -10.29 1.30
N MET A 63 -7.67 -10.25 1.58
CA MET A 63 -8.45 -11.42 1.99
C MET A 63 -8.46 -12.50 0.90
N ASN A 64 -8.65 -12.14 -0.37
CA ASN A 64 -8.59 -13.11 -1.47
C ASN A 64 -7.21 -13.74 -1.63
N PHE A 65 -6.13 -12.95 -1.49
CA PHE A 65 -4.76 -13.48 -1.51
C PHE A 65 -4.50 -14.44 -0.34
N VAL A 66 -4.99 -14.15 0.86
CA VAL A 66 -4.84 -15.02 2.05
C VAL A 66 -5.71 -16.27 1.97
N LEU A 67 -6.93 -16.18 1.43
CA LEU A 67 -7.87 -17.31 1.30
C LEU A 67 -7.49 -18.29 0.18
N MET A 68 -6.74 -17.85 -0.83
CA MET A 68 -6.27 -18.72 -1.93
C MET A 68 -5.10 -19.63 -1.54
N GLY A 69 -4.65 -19.63 -0.28
CA GLY A 69 -3.75 -20.64 0.26
C GLY A 69 -2.37 -20.61 -0.36
N TRP A 70 -1.62 -19.54 -0.09
CA TRP A 70 -0.18 -19.42 -0.34
C TRP A 70 0.50 -18.81 0.88
#